data_AF-A0A395Y689-F1
#
_entry.id   AF-A0A395Y689-F1
#
_cell.length_a   1.000
_cell.length_b   1.000
_cell.length_c   1.000
_cell.angle_alpha   90.00
_cell.angle_beta   90.00
_cell.angle_gamma   90.00
#
_symmetry.space_group_name_H-M   'P 1'
#
loop_
_entity.id
_entity.type
_entity.pdbx_description
1 polymer ?
#
loop_
_entity_poly.entity_id
_entity_poly.type
_entity_poly.pdbx_seq_one_letter_code
_entity_poly.pdbx_strand_id
1 'polypeptide(L)'
;MKMSEKNDFIQLPPIKKDTSSDVVAFIWEYMKILENSREKVKDLIKDVHENGVKLDYKEPKLYDVVQKEEIAEFEEVMRKTIADIVSEASGVACWVYVQKYVKHKTLDEMLQEWSGASKFILAMDRFERLMAE
;
A
#
# COMPACT_ATOMS: atom_id res chain seq x y z
N MET A 1 16.63 44.14 -12.27
CA MET A 1 16.03 43.27 -11.23
C MET A 1 14.93 42.46 -11.91
N LYS A 2 15.22 41.22 -12.36
CA LYS A 2 14.20 40.36 -12.98
C LYS A 2 13.39 39.73 -11.85
N MET A 3 12.13 40.11 -11.72
CA MET A 3 11.17 39.45 -10.84
C MET A 3 11.04 38.01 -11.33
N SER A 4 11.48 37.03 -10.54
CA SER A 4 11.17 35.64 -10.80
C SER A 4 9.67 35.46 -10.60
N GLU A 5 8.92 35.40 -11.69
CA GLU A 5 7.53 34.96 -11.68
C GLU A 5 7.49 33.58 -11.01
N LYS A 6 7.00 33.54 -9.77
CA LYS A 6 6.62 32.27 -9.15
C LYS A 6 5.37 31.83 -9.90
N ASN A 7 5.53 30.91 -10.86
CA ASN A 7 4.40 30.30 -11.52
C ASN A 7 3.58 29.55 -10.46
N ASP A 8 2.40 30.07 -10.13
CA ASP A 8 1.47 29.52 -9.13
C ASP A 8 0.80 28.19 -9.59
N PHE A 9 1.18 27.68 -10.77
CA PHE A 9 0.58 26.51 -11.38
C PHE A 9 1.61 25.40 -11.56
N ILE A 10 1.30 24.22 -11.02
CA ILE A 10 2.06 22.99 -11.24
C ILE A 10 1.34 22.21 -12.33
N GLN A 11 2.03 21.96 -13.45
CA GLN A 11 1.51 21.09 -14.48
C GLN A 11 1.87 19.64 -14.16
N LEU A 12 0.85 18.79 -14.02
CA LEU A 12 1.03 17.36 -13.88
C LEU A 12 1.49 16.73 -15.21
N PRO A 13 2.30 15.66 -15.17
CA PRO A 13 2.61 14.89 -16.36
C PRO A 13 1.34 14.25 -16.94
N PRO A 14 1.32 13.84 -18.22
CA PRO A 14 0.19 13.11 -18.78
C PRO A 14 -0.13 11.84 -17.97
N ILE A 15 -1.36 11.75 -17.47
CA ILE A 15 -1.84 10.62 -16.65
C ILE A 15 -3.01 9.94 -17.37
N LYS A 16 -3.14 8.62 -17.26
CA LYS A 16 -4.28 7.90 -17.85
C LYS A 16 -5.59 8.31 -17.17
N LYS A 17 -6.67 8.40 -17.94
CA LYS A 17 -7.99 8.88 -17.47
C LYS A 17 -8.59 8.01 -16.36
N ASP A 18 -8.27 6.73 -16.34
CA ASP A 18 -8.72 5.73 -15.36
C ASP A 18 -7.85 5.66 -14.10
N THR A 19 -6.86 6.56 -13.95
CA THR A 19 -6.01 6.60 -12.76
C THR A 19 -6.84 7.02 -11.54
N SER A 20 -6.72 6.27 -10.44
CA SER A 20 -7.41 6.57 -9.18
C SER A 20 -7.10 8.00 -8.71
N SER A 21 -8.11 8.66 -8.12
CA SER A 21 -7.98 9.97 -7.49
C SER A 21 -6.87 10.01 -6.45
N ASP A 22 -6.69 8.91 -5.69
CA ASP A 22 -5.68 8.83 -4.63
C ASP A 22 -4.27 8.86 -5.21
N VAL A 23 -4.06 8.19 -6.34
CA VAL A 23 -2.79 8.18 -7.07
C VAL A 23 -2.51 9.56 -7.67
N VAL A 24 -3.54 10.23 -8.21
CA VAL A 24 -3.40 11.61 -8.72
C VAL A 24 -3.05 12.58 -7.60
N ALA A 25 -3.70 12.48 -6.44
CA ALA A 25 -3.39 13.29 -5.26
C ALA A 25 -1.94 13.05 -4.77
N PHE A 26 -1.48 11.80 -4.78
CA PHE A 26 -0.10 11.48 -4.45
C PHE A 26 0.91 12.12 -5.41
N ILE A 27 0.68 12.03 -6.73
CA ILE A 27 1.54 12.67 -7.74
C ILE A 27 1.54 14.19 -7.56
N TRP A 28 0.38 14.79 -7.27
CA TRP A 28 0.25 16.22 -7.01
C TRP A 28 1.08 16.69 -5.81
N GLU A 29 0.96 16.01 -4.67
CA GLU A 29 1.75 16.35 -3.49
C GLU A 29 3.24 16.10 -3.71
N TYR A 30 3.61 15.03 -4.43
CA TYR A 30 4.99 14.77 -4.80
C TYR A 30 5.58 15.90 -5.66
N MET A 31 4.84 16.44 -6.63
CA MET A 31 5.32 17.50 -7.52
C MET A 31 5.57 18.85 -6.83
N LYS A 32 4.98 19.08 -5.64
CA LYS A 32 5.29 20.26 -4.81
C LYS A 32 6.65 20.17 -4.12
N ILE A 33 7.22 18.97 -4.01
CA ILE A 33 8.52 18.75 -3.37
C ILE A 33 9.63 19.29 -4.27
N LEU A 34 10.61 19.97 -3.65
CA LEU A 34 11.79 20.48 -4.33
C LEU A 34 12.50 19.35 -5.11
N GLU A 35 12.94 19.66 -6.33
CA GLU A 35 13.53 18.68 -7.26
C GLU A 35 14.73 17.92 -6.65
N ASN A 36 15.57 18.62 -5.88
CA ASN A 36 16.68 18.00 -5.16
C ASN A 36 16.27 16.92 -4.16
N SER A 37 15.07 17.04 -3.59
CA SER A 37 14.52 16.10 -2.60
C SER A 37 13.81 14.96 -3.31
N ARG A 38 13.19 15.23 -4.46
CA ARG A 38 12.64 14.20 -5.37
C ARG A 38 13.73 13.28 -5.93
N GLU A 39 14.86 13.84 -6.37
CA GLU A 39 16.01 13.05 -6.85
C GLU A 39 16.56 12.12 -5.75
N LYS A 40 16.68 12.60 -4.50
CA LYS A 40 17.09 11.74 -3.36
C LYS A 40 16.14 10.58 -3.11
N VAL A 41 14.83 10.82 -3.18
CA VAL A 41 13.82 9.75 -3.02
C VAL A 41 13.92 8.73 -4.16
N LYS A 42 14.11 9.21 -5.39
CA LYS A 42 14.30 8.36 -6.58
C LYS A 42 15.57 7.51 -6.46
N ASP A 43 16.69 8.09 -6.04
CA ASP A 43 17.94 7.37 -5.80
C ASP A 43 17.78 6.30 -4.72
N LEU A 44 17.08 6.63 -3.64
CA LEU A 44 16.78 5.68 -2.56
C LEU A 44 15.90 4.51 -3.05
N ILE A 45 14.85 4.78 -3.82
CA ILE A 45 13.99 3.73 -4.40
C ILE A 45 14.80 2.84 -5.34
N LYS A 46 15.65 3.44 -6.18
CA LYS A 46 16.51 2.70 -7.10
C LYS A 46 17.50 1.80 -6.35
N ASP A 47 18.13 2.32 -5.31
CA ASP A 47 19.07 1.58 -4.46
C ASP A 47 18.39 0.40 -3.75
N VAL A 48 17.20 0.61 -3.19
CA VAL A 48 16.38 -0.48 -2.60
C VAL A 48 16.02 -1.55 -3.63
N HIS A 49 15.69 -1.15 -4.87
CA HIS A 49 15.30 -2.09 -5.92
C HIS A 49 16.48 -2.87 -6.51
N GLU A 50 17.62 -2.22 -6.71
CA GLU A 50 18.81 -2.80 -7.36
C GLU A 50 19.70 -3.59 -6.39
N ASN A 51 19.93 -3.03 -5.20
CA ASN A 51 20.88 -3.59 -4.24
C ASN A 51 20.19 -4.33 -3.09
N GLY A 52 18.85 -4.43 -3.13
CA GLY A 52 18.06 -5.12 -2.11
C GLY A 52 18.38 -4.59 -0.71
N VAL A 53 18.68 -3.28 -0.61
CA VAL A 53 19.24 -2.67 0.59
C VAL A 53 18.31 -2.97 1.76
N LYS A 54 18.75 -3.90 2.60
CA LYS A 54 18.40 -3.88 4.02
C LYS A 54 19.00 -2.59 4.50
N LEU A 55 18.21 -1.51 4.46
CA LEU A 55 18.55 -0.28 5.15
C LEU A 55 18.83 -0.75 6.57
N ASP A 56 20.09 -0.64 7.00
CA ASP A 56 20.42 -0.69 8.42
C ASP A 56 19.58 0.42 9.02
N TYR A 57 18.41 0.04 9.52
CA TYR A 57 17.46 0.96 10.10
C TYR A 57 18.17 1.58 11.29
N LYS A 58 18.67 2.79 11.07
CA LYS A 58 19.15 3.65 12.14
C LYS A 58 17.95 4.48 12.52
N GLU A 59 17.39 4.17 13.68
CA GLU A 59 16.32 4.93 14.31
C GLU A 59 16.63 6.44 14.17
N PRO A 60 15.81 7.20 13.43
CA PRO A 60 16.02 8.62 13.27
C PRO A 60 16.05 9.28 14.65
N LYS A 61 17.14 9.99 14.97
CA LYS A 61 17.28 10.75 16.23
C LYS A 61 16.33 11.96 16.35
N LEU A 62 15.37 12.08 15.44
CA LEU A 62 14.55 13.26 15.20
C LEU A 62 13.06 12.93 15.36
N TYR A 63 12.71 12.25 16.45
CA TYR A 63 11.35 12.34 16.96
C TYR A 63 11.41 13.32 18.13
N ASP A 64 10.98 14.56 17.89
CA ASP A 64 10.36 15.29 18.99
C ASP A 64 9.24 14.37 19.50
N VAL A 65 9.24 14.09 20.81
CA VAL A 65 8.21 13.26 21.43
C VAL A 65 6.89 14.00 21.27
N VAL A 66 6.18 13.69 20.19
CA VAL A 66 4.83 14.19 19.93
C VAL A 66 3.97 13.74 21.10
N GLN A 67 3.21 14.65 21.69
CA GLN A 67 2.43 14.32 22.87
C GLN A 67 1.40 13.26 22.48
N LYS A 68 1.16 12.29 23.36
CA LYS A 68 0.30 11.15 23.07
C LYS A 68 -1.11 11.60 22.69
N GLU A 69 -1.55 12.72 23.26
CA GLU A 69 -2.82 13.38 23.00
C GLU A 69 -2.90 13.92 21.56
N GLU A 70 -1.80 14.39 20.99
CA GLU A 70 -1.73 14.93 19.62
C GLU A 70 -1.83 13.84 18.55
N ILE A 71 -1.42 12.61 18.87
CA ILE A 71 -1.47 11.46 17.96
C ILE A 71 -2.55 10.43 18.30
N ALA A 72 -3.30 10.61 19.39
CA ALA A 72 -4.28 9.64 19.86
C ALA A 72 -5.33 9.31 18.79
N GLU A 73 -5.85 10.32 18.10
CA GLU A 73 -6.82 10.15 17.01
C GLU A 73 -6.19 9.42 15.82
N PHE A 74 -4.94 9.73 15.48
CA PHE A 74 -4.22 9.07 14.39
C PHE A 74 -3.93 7.59 14.72
N GLU A 75 -3.49 7.29 15.95
CA GLU A 75 -3.29 5.93 16.44
C GLU A 75 -4.61 5.13 16.44
N GLU A 76 -5.71 5.76 16.86
CA GLU A 76 -7.03 5.13 16.85
C GLU A 76 -7.48 4.79 15.43
N VAL A 77 -7.37 5.74 14.50
CA VAL A 77 -7.70 5.51 13.08
C VAL A 77 -6.82 4.41 12.49
N MET A 78 -5.50 4.45 12.72
CA MET A 78 -4.59 3.43 12.21
C MET A 78 -4.91 2.04 12.79
N ARG A 79 -5.15 1.96 14.09
CA ARG A 79 -5.53 0.72 14.77
C ARG A 79 -6.82 0.15 14.19
N LYS A 80 -7.82 1.00 13.96
CA LYS A 80 -9.09 0.60 13.37
C LYS A 80 -8.90 0.10 11.93
N THR A 81 -8.17 0.84 11.10
CA THR A 81 -7.85 0.42 9.72
C THR A 81 -7.13 -0.93 9.68
N ILE A 82 -6.14 -1.15 10.56
CA ILE A 82 -5.44 -2.43 10.66
C ILE A 82 -6.39 -3.53 11.11
N ALA A 83 -7.23 -3.28 12.11
CA ALA A 83 -8.20 -4.26 12.60
C ALA A 83 -9.20 -4.64 11.50
N ASP A 84 -9.69 -3.69 10.72
CA ASP A 84 -10.60 -3.91 9.60
C ASP A 84 -9.92 -4.77 8.52
N ILE A 85 -8.68 -4.44 8.13
CA ILE A 85 -7.89 -5.23 7.16
C ILE A 85 -7.70 -6.67 7.65
N VAL A 86 -7.32 -6.86 8.92
CA VAL A 86 -7.11 -8.19 9.50
C VAL A 86 -8.42 -8.98 9.55
N SER A 87 -9.53 -8.32 9.91
CA SER A 87 -10.85 -8.92 9.95
C SER A 87 -11.31 -9.38 8.56
N GLU A 88 -11.16 -8.53 7.54
CA GLU A 88 -11.51 -8.88 6.16
C GLU A 88 -10.65 -10.03 5.63
N ALA A 89 -9.32 -9.96 5.82
CA ALA A 89 -8.42 -11.03 5.40
C ALA A 89 -8.75 -12.37 6.08
N SER A 90 -9.05 -12.33 7.39
CA SER A 90 -9.45 -13.51 8.15
C SER A 90 -10.80 -14.07 7.68
N GLY A 91 -11.74 -13.18 7.34
CA GLY A 91 -13.04 -13.57 6.78
C GLY A 91 -12.90 -14.30 5.45
N VAL A 92 -12.08 -13.76 4.53
CA VAL A 92 -11.80 -14.40 3.24
C VAL A 92 -11.10 -15.76 3.44
N ALA A 93 -10.10 -15.83 4.31
CA ALA A 93 -9.39 -17.07 4.60
C ALA A 93 -10.32 -18.15 5.20
N CYS A 94 -11.18 -17.76 6.15
CA CYS A 94 -12.17 -18.64 6.76
C CYS A 94 -13.18 -19.14 5.73
N TRP A 95 -13.69 -18.25 4.87
CA TRP A 95 -14.59 -18.65 3.80
C TRP A 95 -13.94 -19.65 2.85
N VAL A 96 -12.70 -19.38 2.40
CA VAL A 96 -11.94 -20.28 1.53
C VAL A 96 -11.78 -21.66 2.19
N TYR A 97 -11.42 -21.68 3.48
CA TYR A 97 -11.27 -22.92 4.24
C TYR A 97 -12.58 -23.72 4.26
N VAL A 98 -13.71 -23.08 4.60
CA VAL A 98 -15.01 -23.75 4.66
C VAL A 98 -15.42 -24.30 3.29
N GLN A 99 -15.27 -23.51 2.22
CA GLN A 99 -15.66 -23.97 0.89
C GLN A 99 -14.78 -25.13 0.41
N LYS A 100 -13.47 -25.07 0.66
CA LYS A 100 -12.52 -26.07 0.18
C LYS A 100 -12.51 -27.36 1.01
N TYR A 101 -12.45 -27.26 2.34
CA TYR A 101 -12.24 -28.44 3.19
C TYR A 101 -13.50 -28.98 3.84
N VAL A 102 -14.49 -28.13 4.12
CA VAL A 102 -15.75 -28.57 4.73
C VAL A 102 -16.75 -28.96 3.65
N LYS A 103 -16.86 -28.15 2.59
CA LYS A 103 -17.78 -28.38 1.47
C LYS A 103 -17.15 -29.10 0.27
N HIS A 104 -15.83 -29.34 0.29
CA HIS A 104 -15.09 -30.04 -0.77
C HIS A 104 -15.28 -29.44 -2.18
N LYS A 105 -15.46 -28.11 -2.26
CA LYS A 105 -15.59 -27.43 -3.56
C LYS A 105 -14.25 -27.36 -4.29
N THR A 106 -14.32 -27.46 -5.61
CA THR A 106 -13.18 -27.21 -6.49
C THR A 106 -12.88 -25.71 -6.58
N LEU A 107 -11.65 -25.38 -6.98
CA LEU A 107 -11.22 -23.99 -7.16
C LEU A 107 -12.13 -23.24 -8.16
N ASP A 108 -12.53 -23.90 -9.25
CA ASP A 108 -13.38 -23.28 -10.27
C ASP A 108 -14.78 -22.93 -9.74
N GLU A 109 -15.39 -23.81 -8.93
CA GLU A 109 -16.68 -23.54 -8.27
C GLU A 109 -16.59 -22.35 -7.31
N MET A 110 -15.49 -22.26 -6.54
CA MET A 110 -15.25 -21.14 -5.62
C MET A 110 -15.07 -19.82 -6.37
N LEU A 111 -14.36 -19.83 -7.50
CA LEU A 111 -14.16 -18.65 -8.36
C LEU A 111 -15.45 -18.20 -9.04
N GLN A 112 -16.34 -19.13 -9.39
CA GLN A 112 -17.67 -18.80 -9.91
C GLN A 112 -18.58 -18.19 -8.84
N GLU A 113 -18.53 -18.71 -7.61
CA GLU A 113 -19.37 -18.23 -6.50
C GLU A 113 -18.91 -16.86 -5.98
N TRP A 114 -17.60 -16.62 -5.93
CA TRP A 114 -17.05 -15.34 -5.47
C TRP A 114 -15.94 -14.80 -6.37
N SER A 115 -16.34 -14.42 -7.58
CA SER A 115 -15.43 -13.84 -8.59
C SER A 115 -14.69 -12.58 -8.11
N GLY A 116 -15.31 -11.77 -7.24
CA GLY A 116 -14.69 -10.59 -6.63
C GLY A 116 -13.49 -10.89 -5.71
N ALA A 117 -13.42 -12.10 -5.14
CA ALA A 117 -12.31 -12.52 -4.29
C ALA A 117 -11.28 -13.41 -5.01
N SER A 118 -11.37 -13.56 -6.34
CA SER A 118 -10.54 -14.50 -7.13
C SER A 118 -9.04 -14.42 -6.82
N LYS A 119 -8.49 -13.21 -6.68
CA LYS A 119 -7.07 -13.00 -6.37
C LYS A 119 -6.68 -13.59 -5.01
N PHE A 120 -7.54 -13.45 -4.00
CA PHE A 120 -7.30 -13.97 -2.66
C PHE A 120 -7.48 -15.49 -2.61
N ILE A 121 -8.49 -16.01 -3.29
CA ILE A 121 -8.73 -17.45 -3.41
C ILE A 121 -7.52 -18.14 -4.03
N LEU A 122 -6.99 -17.60 -5.13
CA LEU A 122 -5.79 -18.12 -5.79
C LEU A 122 -4.53 -18.00 -4.93
N ALA A 123 -4.37 -16.90 -4.20
CA ALA A 123 -3.25 -16.73 -3.28
C ALA A 123 -3.25 -17.78 -2.16
N MET A 124 -4.42 -18.04 -1.57
CA MET A 124 -4.58 -19.06 -0.53
C MET A 124 -4.33 -20.49 -1.06
N ASP A 125 -4.87 -20.82 -2.23
CA ASP A 125 -4.63 -22.12 -2.88
C ASP A 125 -3.14 -22.36 -3.15
N ARG A 126 -2.43 -21.32 -3.62
CA ARG A 126 -0.99 -21.41 -3.86
C ARG A 126 -0.17 -21.48 -2.58
N PHE A 127 -0.53 -20.70 -1.56
CA PHE A 127 0.16 -20.72 -0.26
C PHE A 127 0.08 -22.11 0.37
N GLU A 128 -1.09 -22.75 0.34
CA GLU A 128 -1.25 -24.11 0.83
C GLU A 128 -0.34 -25.12 0.10
N ARG A 129 -0.28 -25.06 -1.24
CA ARG A 129 0.60 -25.95 -2.01
C ARG A 129 2.06 -25.80 -1.61
N LEU A 130 2.51 -24.56 -1.38
CA LEU A 130 3.86 -24.28 -0.91
C LEU A 130 4.13 -24.80 0.52
N MET A 131 3.11 -24.88 1.36
CA MET A 131 3.22 -25.43 2.73
C MET A 131 3.14 -26.96 2.76
N ALA A 132 2.73 -27.60 1.67
CA ALA A 132 2.65 -29.05 1.52
C ALA A 132 3.91 -29.66 0.87
N GLU A 133 4.82 -28.83 0.36
CA GLU A 133 6.17 -29.17 -0.12
C GLU A 133 7.20 -29.13 1.02
#